data_AF-A0A927YPD2-F1
#
_entry.id   AF-A0A927YPD2-F1
#
_cell.length_a   1.000
_cell.length_b   1.000
_cell.length_c   1.000
_cell.angle_alpha   90.00
_cell.angle_beta   90.00
_cell.angle_gamma   90.00
#
_symmetry.space_group_name_H-M   'P 1'
#
loop_
_entity.id
_entity.type
_entity.pdbx_description
1 polymer ?
#
loop_
_entity_poly.entity_id
_entity_poly.type
_entity_poly.pdbx_seq_one_letter_code
_entity_poly.pdbx_strand_id
1 'polypeptide(L)'
;MKLTKHNGRAGKNGVYNPKHNDRNFDVSNSEHIDEQRAEHNIYWDCYNGYRQLAEKNSDEIELASTFEEVEQIYYHTHYSDYTDGQNARNEKNRHTERNRTTDEILKNKKTCPEESLLQIGKMEEHASAETLFLVATEFFAELERRFGSHVHILDWALHIDESTPHIHERHVFDCENQYGELCPQQEKALEALGFELPEPDKKLGRHNNRKMVYDAACRALLFDICRKHGLQLEEEPEYGGRKYLEKQDFILAKQKEQLVAQSQTIQEQEAVIQEKEEKLDELTLKLDDVEALIDDVSEIAYDKAVEVVTDTVRVETHKQDIQLVEETKSWLLSPERKAPKKEREYAAARLDNVVSKITKAMQTALSVMKAALTKPEVRKANTQQIKEKARTSIYEMLNRNKAIVAAEDAARKKETHKKQNMER
;
A
#
# COMPACT_ATOMS: atom_id res chain seq x y z
N MET A 1 3.67 -30.01 -3.58
CA MET A 1 2.45 -29.18 -3.75
C MET A 1 1.26 -29.79 -3.01
N LYS A 2 0.28 -28.96 -2.60
CA LYS A 2 -0.95 -29.42 -1.92
C LYS A 2 -2.12 -29.52 -2.89
N LEU A 3 -2.81 -30.66 -2.92
CA LEU A 3 -4.04 -30.83 -3.70
C LEU A 3 -5.26 -30.44 -2.85
N THR A 4 -6.06 -29.52 -3.37
CA THR A 4 -7.35 -29.13 -2.79
C THR A 4 -8.48 -29.60 -3.71
N LYS A 5 -9.32 -30.52 -3.21
CA LYS A 5 -10.62 -30.85 -3.81
C LYS A 5 -11.69 -30.63 -2.75
N HIS A 6 -12.63 -29.73 -3.00
CA HIS A 6 -13.74 -29.46 -2.10
C HIS A 6 -15.06 -29.69 -2.81
N ASN A 7 -15.97 -30.45 -2.19
CA ASN A 7 -17.28 -30.74 -2.75
C ASN A 7 -18.36 -30.06 -1.90
N GLY A 8 -19.32 -29.40 -2.52
CA GLY A 8 -20.44 -28.82 -1.80
C GLY A 8 -21.64 -28.47 -2.69
N ARG A 9 -22.82 -28.45 -2.08
CA ARG A 9 -24.10 -28.11 -2.75
C ARG A 9 -24.64 -26.75 -2.34
N ALA A 10 -24.35 -26.33 -1.11
CA ALA A 10 -24.94 -25.14 -0.52
C ALA A 10 -24.07 -24.56 0.61
N GLY A 11 -24.06 -23.22 0.72
CA GLY A 11 -23.42 -22.45 1.78
C GLY A 11 -24.43 -21.74 2.69
N LYS A 12 -23.97 -20.69 3.39
CA LYS A 12 -24.80 -19.83 4.24
C LYS A 12 -25.90 -19.14 3.43
N ASN A 13 -25.61 -18.80 2.17
CA ASN A 13 -26.48 -18.01 1.30
C ASN A 13 -27.39 -18.83 0.38
N GLY A 14 -27.48 -20.16 0.57
CA GLY A 14 -28.32 -21.04 -0.25
C GLY A 14 -27.51 -22.03 -1.08
N VAL A 15 -28.14 -22.59 -2.11
CA VAL A 15 -27.49 -23.49 -3.09
C VAL A 15 -26.48 -22.69 -3.91
N TYR A 16 -25.36 -23.32 -4.27
CA TYR A 16 -24.35 -22.69 -5.12
C TYR A 16 -24.89 -22.47 -6.53
N ASN A 17 -24.77 -21.24 -7.02
CA ASN A 17 -25.23 -20.84 -8.34
C ASN A 17 -24.03 -20.87 -9.32
N PRO A 18 -24.16 -21.48 -10.52
CA PRO A 18 -23.07 -21.60 -11.48
C PRO A 18 -22.68 -20.29 -12.19
N LYS A 19 -23.42 -19.18 -12.01
CA LYS A 19 -23.18 -17.87 -12.60
C LYS A 19 -21.78 -17.29 -12.31
N HIS A 20 -21.19 -17.64 -11.17
CA HIS A 20 -19.81 -17.25 -10.88
C HIS A 20 -18.82 -18.03 -11.76
N ASN A 21 -19.16 -19.27 -12.13
CA ASN A 21 -18.31 -20.20 -12.84
C ASN A 21 -18.18 -19.84 -14.31
N ASP A 22 -19.25 -19.40 -14.97
CA ASP A 22 -19.23 -18.94 -16.37
C ASP A 22 -19.00 -17.43 -16.53
N ARG A 23 -18.68 -16.72 -15.43
CA ARG A 23 -18.47 -15.26 -15.39
C ARG A 23 -19.62 -14.45 -15.97
N ASN A 24 -20.86 -14.95 -15.89
CA ASN A 24 -22.05 -14.26 -16.39
C ASN A 24 -22.51 -13.11 -15.46
N PHE A 25 -21.60 -12.22 -15.08
CA PHE A 25 -21.83 -11.02 -14.29
C PHE A 25 -20.78 -9.96 -14.64
N ASP A 26 -20.98 -8.72 -14.17
CA ASP A 26 -20.01 -7.66 -14.39
C ASP A 26 -18.74 -7.89 -13.53
N VAL A 27 -17.71 -8.45 -14.16
CA VAL A 27 -16.42 -8.81 -13.55
C VAL A 27 -15.68 -7.60 -12.98
N SER A 28 -15.91 -6.38 -13.52
CA SER A 28 -15.27 -5.15 -13.05
C SER A 28 -15.58 -4.81 -11.59
N ASN A 29 -16.69 -5.34 -11.06
CA ASN A 29 -17.08 -5.16 -9.66
C ASN A 29 -16.35 -6.12 -8.69
N SER A 30 -15.47 -6.98 -9.18
CA SER A 30 -14.75 -7.97 -8.36
C SER A 30 -13.28 -7.60 -8.19
N GLU A 31 -12.87 -7.23 -6.97
CA GLU A 31 -11.47 -6.86 -6.67
C GLU A 31 -10.43 -7.97 -6.91
N HIS A 32 -10.85 -9.23 -7.03
CA HIS A 32 -9.99 -10.40 -7.07
C HIS A 32 -10.00 -11.15 -8.42
N ILE A 33 -10.77 -10.66 -9.39
CA ILE A 33 -10.84 -11.19 -10.75
C ILE A 33 -10.16 -10.19 -11.66
N ASP A 34 -9.16 -10.64 -12.39
CA ASP A 34 -8.49 -9.87 -13.42
C ASP A 34 -9.31 -9.95 -14.72
N GLU A 35 -9.94 -8.82 -15.09
CA GLU A 35 -10.83 -8.71 -16.26
C GLU A 35 -10.15 -9.15 -17.57
N GLN A 36 -8.86 -8.83 -17.75
CA GLN A 36 -8.14 -9.19 -18.98
C GLN A 36 -7.85 -10.69 -19.02
N ARG A 37 -7.52 -11.29 -17.88
CA ARG A 37 -7.26 -12.73 -17.80
C ARG A 37 -8.55 -13.56 -17.88
N ALA A 38 -9.71 -12.99 -17.53
CA ALA A 38 -11.01 -13.66 -17.59
C ALA A 38 -11.38 -14.08 -19.03
N GLU A 39 -10.92 -13.34 -20.04
CA GLU A 39 -11.08 -13.69 -21.45
C GLU A 39 -10.37 -15.00 -21.85
N HIS A 40 -9.40 -15.46 -21.04
CA HIS A 40 -8.62 -16.66 -21.30
C HIS A 40 -9.04 -17.86 -20.44
N ASN A 41 -10.09 -17.72 -19.64
CA ASN A 41 -10.70 -18.85 -18.94
C ASN A 41 -11.23 -19.88 -19.96
N ILE A 42 -11.26 -21.15 -19.55
CA ILE A 42 -11.76 -22.24 -20.39
C ILE A 42 -13.04 -22.78 -19.76
N TYR A 43 -14.05 -22.99 -20.57
CA TYR A 43 -15.37 -23.45 -20.14
C TYR A 43 -15.77 -24.70 -20.92
N TRP A 44 -16.53 -25.58 -20.29
CA TRP A 44 -17.10 -26.77 -20.93
C TRP A 44 -18.46 -27.10 -20.33
N ASP A 45 -19.38 -27.62 -21.14
CA ASP A 45 -20.64 -28.19 -20.69
C ASP A 45 -21.08 -29.42 -21.51
N CYS A 46 -22.04 -30.16 -20.96
CA CYS A 46 -22.52 -31.42 -21.54
C CYS A 46 -23.30 -31.27 -22.85
N TYR A 47 -23.71 -30.07 -23.25
CA TYR A 47 -24.44 -29.82 -24.50
C TYR A 47 -23.56 -29.24 -25.59
N ASN A 48 -22.74 -28.22 -25.28
CA ASN A 48 -21.94 -27.52 -26.28
C ASN A 48 -20.46 -27.97 -26.32
N GLY A 49 -20.01 -28.77 -25.35
CA GLY A 49 -18.59 -29.10 -25.23
C GLY A 49 -17.77 -27.89 -24.80
N TYR A 50 -16.58 -27.70 -25.38
CA TYR A 50 -15.72 -26.56 -25.02
C TYR A 50 -16.29 -25.24 -25.55
N ARG A 51 -16.48 -24.26 -24.66
CA ARG A 51 -16.87 -22.89 -25.03
C ARG A 51 -15.68 -21.94 -24.98
N GLN A 52 -15.59 -21.07 -25.98
CA GLN A 52 -14.85 -19.82 -25.85
C GLN A 52 -15.87 -18.73 -25.56
N LEU A 53 -15.85 -18.15 -24.36
CA LEU A 53 -16.84 -17.13 -23.94
C LEU A 53 -16.71 -15.79 -24.71
N ALA A 54 -15.90 -15.74 -25.76
CA ALA A 54 -15.45 -14.53 -26.42
C ALA A 54 -15.50 -14.61 -27.96
N GLU A 55 -16.57 -15.12 -28.57
CA GLU A 55 -16.99 -14.65 -29.90
C GLU A 55 -18.51 -14.44 -29.95
N LYS A 56 -18.97 -13.21 -29.69
CA LYS A 56 -20.36 -12.75 -29.89
C LYS A 56 -20.88 -12.87 -31.34
N ASN A 57 -20.06 -13.40 -32.26
CA ASN A 57 -20.27 -13.43 -33.71
C ASN A 57 -20.06 -14.82 -34.34
N SER A 58 -20.03 -15.90 -33.57
CA SER A 58 -20.05 -17.23 -34.21
C SER A 58 -21.46 -17.53 -34.72
N ASP A 59 -21.57 -18.04 -35.95
CA ASP A 59 -22.83 -18.59 -36.50
C ASP A 59 -23.21 -19.94 -35.83
N GLU A 60 -22.54 -20.32 -34.73
CA GLU A 60 -22.76 -21.57 -34.02
C GLU A 60 -23.99 -21.48 -33.12
N ILE A 61 -24.93 -22.40 -33.31
CA ILE A 61 -26.15 -22.50 -32.49
C ILE A 61 -25.77 -23.23 -31.20
N GLU A 62 -25.58 -22.49 -30.12
CA GLU A 62 -25.45 -23.06 -28.77
C GLU A 62 -26.82 -23.52 -28.23
N LEU A 63 -26.88 -24.70 -27.59
CA LEU A 63 -28.10 -25.23 -26.96
C LEU A 63 -28.45 -24.50 -25.66
N ALA A 64 -27.46 -23.89 -25.00
CA ALA A 64 -27.58 -23.11 -23.78
C ALA A 64 -26.53 -21.99 -23.78
N SER A 65 -26.90 -20.78 -23.39
CA SER A 65 -26.02 -19.61 -23.39
C SER A 65 -25.23 -19.44 -22.09
N THR A 66 -25.66 -20.12 -21.01
CA THR A 66 -25.07 -20.01 -19.66
C THR A 66 -25.06 -21.36 -18.96
N PHE A 67 -24.24 -21.53 -17.93
CA PHE A 67 -24.25 -22.75 -17.10
C PHE A 67 -25.57 -22.89 -16.32
N GLU A 68 -26.22 -21.80 -15.93
CA GLU A 68 -27.54 -21.86 -15.30
C GLU A 68 -28.60 -22.44 -16.27
N GLU A 69 -28.53 -22.07 -17.55
CA GLU A 69 -29.40 -22.65 -18.59
C GLU A 69 -29.08 -24.13 -18.86
N VAL A 70 -27.78 -24.51 -18.87
CA VAL A 70 -27.36 -25.92 -18.98
C VAL A 70 -28.01 -26.77 -17.89
N GLU A 71 -27.90 -26.34 -16.62
CA GLU A 71 -28.48 -27.07 -15.50
C GLU A 71 -30.00 -27.16 -15.61
N GLN A 72 -30.67 -26.08 -16.02
CA GLN A 72 -32.12 -26.07 -16.24
C GLN A 72 -32.54 -27.06 -17.32
N ILE A 73 -31.91 -27.01 -18.49
CA ILE A 73 -32.20 -27.92 -19.61
C ILE A 73 -31.97 -29.36 -19.19
N TYR A 74 -30.87 -29.65 -18.48
CA TYR A 74 -30.59 -31.00 -18.00
C TYR A 74 -31.67 -31.50 -17.05
N TYR A 75 -32.03 -30.70 -16.04
CA TYR A 75 -33.02 -31.11 -15.05
C TYR A 75 -34.40 -31.31 -15.69
N HIS A 76 -34.84 -30.40 -16.56
CA HIS A 76 -36.13 -30.52 -17.26
C HIS A 76 -36.14 -31.71 -18.22
N THR A 77 -35.04 -32.00 -18.89
CA THR A 77 -34.94 -33.14 -19.82
C THR A 77 -34.95 -34.48 -19.10
N HIS A 78 -34.23 -34.58 -17.98
CA HIS A 78 -33.97 -35.86 -17.32
C HIS A 78 -34.89 -36.18 -16.14
N TYR A 79 -35.49 -35.17 -15.47
CA TYR A 79 -36.20 -35.37 -14.20
C TYR A 79 -37.67 -34.91 -14.18
N SER A 80 -38.21 -34.38 -15.29
CA SER A 80 -39.61 -33.96 -15.34
C SER A 80 -40.58 -35.12 -15.14
N ASP A 81 -40.30 -36.29 -15.73
CA ASP A 81 -41.12 -37.50 -15.53
C ASP A 81 -41.21 -37.90 -14.04
N TYR A 82 -40.11 -37.72 -13.30
CA TYR A 82 -40.10 -37.96 -11.85
C TYR A 82 -40.97 -36.95 -11.09
N THR A 83 -40.89 -35.66 -11.41
CA THR A 83 -41.72 -34.65 -10.74
C THR A 83 -43.20 -34.82 -11.09
N ASP A 84 -43.51 -35.11 -12.36
CA ASP A 84 -44.88 -35.32 -12.82
C ASP A 84 -45.48 -36.57 -12.19
N GLY A 85 -44.73 -37.67 -12.18
CA GLY A 85 -45.13 -38.90 -11.50
C GLY A 85 -45.32 -38.71 -10.00
N GLN A 86 -44.42 -37.98 -9.34
CA GLN A 86 -44.55 -37.65 -7.91
C GLN A 86 -45.79 -36.79 -7.63
N ASN A 87 -46.04 -35.78 -8.45
CA ASN A 87 -47.18 -34.86 -8.31
C ASN A 87 -48.50 -35.58 -8.56
N ALA A 88 -48.61 -36.42 -9.60
CA ALA A 88 -49.79 -37.23 -9.88
C ALA A 88 -50.11 -38.19 -8.72
N ARG A 89 -49.09 -38.80 -8.11
CA ARG A 89 -49.26 -39.65 -6.91
C ARG A 89 -49.70 -38.85 -5.69
N ASN A 90 -49.12 -37.67 -5.47
CA ASN A 90 -49.51 -36.78 -4.38
C ASN A 90 -50.97 -36.32 -4.53
N GLU A 91 -51.39 -35.92 -5.73
CA GLU A 91 -52.77 -35.55 -6.06
C GLU A 91 -53.75 -36.69 -5.77
N LYS A 92 -53.44 -37.90 -6.24
CA LYS A 92 -54.24 -39.10 -5.97
C LYS A 92 -54.40 -39.37 -4.47
N ASN A 93 -53.37 -39.08 -3.69
CA ASN A 93 -53.36 -39.22 -2.23
C ASN A 93 -53.84 -37.96 -1.49
N ARG A 94 -54.31 -36.93 -2.20
CA ARG A 94 -54.79 -35.64 -1.65
C ARG A 94 -53.73 -34.87 -0.84
N HIS A 95 -52.49 -34.95 -1.28
CA HIS A 95 -51.32 -34.30 -0.68
C HIS A 95 -50.65 -33.30 -1.65
N THR A 96 -51.44 -32.43 -2.29
CA THR A 96 -50.94 -31.47 -3.29
C THR A 96 -49.98 -30.44 -2.72
N GLU A 97 -49.95 -30.24 -1.40
CA GLU A 97 -48.97 -29.40 -0.70
C GLU A 97 -47.53 -29.91 -0.84
N ARG A 98 -47.34 -31.16 -1.28
CA ARG A 98 -46.04 -31.81 -1.48
C ARG A 98 -45.58 -31.79 -2.93
N ASN A 99 -46.41 -31.26 -3.84
CA ASN A 99 -46.05 -31.17 -5.24
C ASN A 99 -44.83 -30.27 -5.41
N ARG A 100 -43.95 -30.67 -6.32
CA ARG A 100 -42.75 -29.91 -6.63
C ARG A 100 -42.52 -29.81 -8.13
N THR A 101 -41.94 -28.72 -8.58
CA THR A 101 -41.48 -28.55 -9.96
C THR A 101 -40.04 -29.00 -10.11
N THR A 102 -39.62 -29.20 -11.36
CA THR A 102 -38.23 -29.49 -11.71
C THR A 102 -37.27 -28.39 -11.24
N ASP A 103 -37.67 -27.12 -11.34
CA ASP A 103 -36.87 -25.99 -10.83
C ASP A 103 -36.72 -26.01 -9.31
N GLU A 104 -37.76 -26.46 -8.59
CA GLU A 104 -37.71 -26.56 -7.14
C GLU A 104 -36.78 -27.68 -6.67
N ILE A 105 -36.66 -28.78 -7.42
CA ILE A 105 -35.66 -29.82 -7.11
C ILE A 105 -34.25 -29.37 -7.53
N LEU A 106 -34.09 -28.58 -8.59
CA LEU A 106 -32.82 -27.96 -8.97
C LEU A 106 -32.32 -26.99 -7.88
N LYS A 107 -33.23 -26.27 -7.20
CA LYS A 107 -32.89 -25.32 -6.11
C LYS A 107 -32.86 -25.95 -4.71
N ASN A 108 -33.09 -27.26 -4.59
CA ASN A 108 -33.13 -27.94 -3.30
C ASN A 108 -31.76 -28.47 -2.90
N LYS A 109 -31.32 -28.15 -1.68
CA LYS A 109 -29.99 -28.52 -1.13
C LYS A 109 -29.65 -30.03 -1.18
N LYS A 110 -30.63 -30.92 -1.35
CA LYS A 110 -30.43 -32.37 -1.44
C LYS A 110 -30.31 -32.88 -2.88
N THR A 111 -30.80 -32.12 -3.85
CA THR A 111 -30.98 -32.59 -5.23
C THR A 111 -30.38 -31.66 -6.28
N CYS A 112 -29.99 -30.43 -5.91
CA CYS A 112 -29.20 -29.53 -6.76
C CYS A 112 -27.84 -30.13 -7.11
N PRO A 113 -27.18 -29.72 -8.20
CA PRO A 113 -25.83 -30.17 -8.52
C PRO A 113 -24.84 -29.94 -7.38
N GLU A 114 -23.87 -30.85 -7.26
CA GLU A 114 -22.72 -30.70 -6.37
C GLU A 114 -21.57 -30.05 -7.12
N GLU A 115 -20.97 -29.02 -6.52
CA GLU A 115 -19.82 -28.34 -7.06
C GLU A 115 -18.54 -28.91 -6.45
N SER A 116 -17.61 -29.35 -7.30
CA SER A 116 -16.22 -29.65 -6.95
C SER A 116 -15.31 -28.48 -7.30
N LEU A 117 -14.64 -27.89 -6.31
CA LEU A 117 -13.50 -27.00 -6.52
C LEU A 117 -12.21 -27.83 -6.56
N LEU A 118 -11.45 -27.75 -7.65
CA LEU A 118 -10.15 -28.42 -7.84
C LEU A 118 -9.02 -27.39 -8.00
N GLN A 119 -8.02 -27.45 -7.13
CA GLN A 119 -6.83 -26.60 -7.18
C GLN A 119 -5.58 -27.39 -6.78
N ILE A 120 -4.47 -27.18 -7.50
CA ILE A 120 -3.18 -27.81 -7.19
C ILE A 120 -2.16 -26.74 -6.81
N GLY A 121 -1.83 -26.68 -5.53
CA GLY A 121 -0.91 -25.72 -4.92
C GLY A 121 -1.60 -24.52 -4.30
N LYS A 122 -0.83 -23.46 -4.06
CA LYS A 122 -1.23 -22.19 -3.44
C LYS A 122 -0.63 -21.03 -4.26
N MET A 123 -0.99 -19.79 -3.91
CA MET A 123 -0.58 -18.57 -4.63
C MET A 123 0.94 -18.49 -4.94
N GLU A 124 1.80 -18.96 -4.05
CA GLU A 124 3.27 -18.92 -4.22
C GLU A 124 3.83 -20.09 -5.03
N GLU A 125 3.16 -21.24 -5.00
CA GLU A 125 3.59 -22.48 -5.64
C GLU A 125 2.36 -23.29 -6.08
N HIS A 126 2.06 -23.22 -7.38
CA HIS A 126 0.92 -23.93 -7.97
C HIS A 126 1.29 -24.58 -9.31
N ALA A 127 0.49 -25.57 -9.72
CA ALA A 127 0.61 -26.15 -11.05
C ALA A 127 0.29 -25.07 -12.11
N SER A 128 0.86 -25.20 -13.31
CA SER A 128 0.47 -24.33 -14.43
C SER A 128 -0.99 -24.60 -14.81
N ALA A 129 -1.65 -23.61 -15.44
CA ALA A 129 -3.01 -23.78 -15.95
C ALA A 129 -3.10 -24.96 -16.94
N GLU A 130 -2.09 -25.11 -17.80
CA GLU A 130 -2.00 -26.23 -18.75
C GLU A 130 -1.93 -27.58 -18.06
N THR A 131 -1.06 -27.73 -17.05
CA THR A 131 -0.97 -29.00 -16.29
C THR A 131 -2.27 -29.28 -15.53
N LEU A 132 -2.89 -28.26 -14.93
CA LEU A 132 -4.18 -28.42 -14.24
C LEU A 132 -5.27 -28.85 -15.22
N PHE A 133 -5.32 -28.26 -16.41
CA PHE A 133 -6.25 -28.63 -17.48
C PHE A 133 -6.08 -30.10 -17.91
N LEU A 134 -4.84 -30.54 -18.16
CA LEU A 134 -4.55 -31.93 -18.56
C LEU A 134 -4.94 -32.94 -17.46
N VAL A 135 -4.61 -32.63 -16.21
CA VAL A 135 -4.99 -33.46 -15.05
C VAL A 135 -6.51 -33.55 -14.92
N ALA A 136 -7.21 -32.42 -15.00
CA ALA A 136 -8.65 -32.36 -14.80
C ALA A 136 -9.43 -33.05 -15.91
N THR A 137 -9.05 -32.84 -17.18
CA THR A 137 -9.68 -33.48 -18.33
C THR A 137 -9.50 -35.00 -18.30
N GLU A 138 -8.31 -35.51 -17.96
CA GLU A 138 -8.10 -36.95 -17.76
C GLU A 138 -8.93 -37.48 -16.58
N PHE A 139 -9.00 -36.72 -15.49
CA PHE A 139 -9.79 -37.09 -14.32
C PHE A 139 -11.29 -37.17 -14.64
N PHE A 140 -11.85 -36.18 -15.31
CA PHE A 140 -13.26 -36.17 -15.71
C PHE A 140 -13.58 -37.29 -16.69
N ALA A 141 -12.70 -37.58 -17.65
CA ALA A 141 -12.86 -38.72 -18.55
C ALA A 141 -12.87 -40.06 -17.80
N GLU A 142 -12.03 -40.23 -16.77
CA GLU A 142 -12.04 -41.43 -15.94
C GLU A 142 -13.28 -41.50 -15.02
N LEU A 143 -13.79 -40.37 -14.54
CA LEU A 143 -15.06 -40.33 -13.79
C LEU A 143 -16.22 -40.79 -14.68
N GLU A 144 -16.35 -40.23 -15.87
CA GLU A 144 -17.37 -40.62 -16.85
C GLU A 144 -17.26 -42.12 -17.18
N ARG A 145 -16.05 -42.59 -17.49
CA ARG A 145 -15.81 -44.00 -17.82
C ARG A 145 -16.18 -44.97 -16.70
N ARG A 146 -15.97 -44.59 -15.43
CA ARG A 146 -16.19 -45.48 -14.27
C ARG A 146 -17.57 -45.33 -13.66
N PHE A 147 -18.14 -44.13 -13.70
CA PHE A 147 -19.30 -43.75 -12.89
C PHE A 147 -20.39 -43.03 -13.70
N GLY A 148 -20.19 -42.77 -14.99
CA GLY A 148 -21.12 -42.05 -15.89
C GLY A 148 -22.50 -42.70 -16.09
N SER A 149 -22.74 -43.90 -15.56
CA SER A 149 -24.10 -44.44 -15.51
C SER A 149 -24.98 -43.75 -14.47
N HIS A 150 -24.38 -43.08 -13.47
CA HIS A 150 -25.08 -42.48 -12.33
C HIS A 150 -24.46 -41.16 -11.82
N VAL A 151 -23.34 -40.71 -12.38
CA VAL A 151 -22.66 -39.46 -12.03
C VAL A 151 -22.40 -38.69 -13.30
N HIS A 152 -23.06 -37.55 -13.46
CA HIS A 152 -23.05 -36.80 -14.72
C HIS A 152 -22.49 -35.40 -14.49
N ILE A 153 -21.39 -35.08 -15.16
CA ILE A 153 -20.81 -33.73 -15.15
C ILE A 153 -21.64 -32.86 -16.10
N LEU A 154 -22.19 -31.77 -15.58
CA LEU A 154 -23.03 -30.83 -16.32
C LEU A 154 -22.19 -29.74 -16.96
N ASP A 155 -21.28 -29.16 -16.18
CA ASP A 155 -20.42 -28.06 -16.58
C ASP A 155 -19.13 -28.03 -15.76
N TRP A 156 -18.08 -27.41 -16.32
CA TRP A 156 -16.90 -27.01 -15.57
C TRP A 156 -16.21 -25.80 -16.18
N ALA A 157 -15.54 -25.01 -15.34
CA ALA A 157 -14.79 -23.84 -15.73
C ALA A 157 -13.39 -23.85 -15.11
N LEU A 158 -12.36 -23.69 -15.93
CA LEU A 158 -10.99 -23.41 -15.52
C LEU A 158 -10.79 -21.89 -15.45
N HIS A 159 -10.65 -21.39 -14.23
CA HIS A 159 -10.37 -19.99 -13.94
C HIS A 159 -8.88 -19.75 -13.85
N ILE A 160 -8.38 -18.87 -14.73
CA ILE A 160 -6.99 -18.41 -14.75
C ILE A 160 -6.90 -16.90 -14.56
N ASP A 161 -7.98 -16.28 -14.11
CA ASP A 161 -8.17 -14.85 -13.87
C ASP A 161 -8.04 -14.45 -12.40
N GLU A 162 -7.86 -15.43 -11.51
CA GLU A 162 -7.67 -15.20 -10.08
C GLU A 162 -6.21 -15.46 -9.64
N SER A 163 -5.99 -15.44 -8.32
CA SER A 163 -4.65 -15.61 -7.71
C SER A 163 -4.01 -16.96 -7.96
N THR A 164 -4.80 -18.02 -8.20
CA THR A 164 -4.28 -19.37 -8.48
C THR A 164 -5.22 -20.06 -9.47
N PRO A 165 -4.70 -20.71 -10.51
CA PRO A 165 -5.53 -21.51 -11.42
C PRO A 165 -6.32 -22.56 -10.65
N HIS A 166 -7.62 -22.62 -10.90
CA HIS A 166 -8.52 -23.59 -10.25
C HIS A 166 -9.71 -23.91 -11.17
N ILE A 167 -10.35 -25.04 -10.90
CA ILE A 167 -11.51 -25.50 -11.66
C ILE A 167 -12.71 -25.59 -10.74
N HIS A 168 -13.84 -25.05 -11.18
CA HIS A 168 -15.16 -25.38 -10.64
C HIS A 168 -15.79 -26.39 -11.58
N GLU A 169 -16.22 -27.53 -11.06
CA GLU A 169 -16.91 -28.58 -11.79
C GLU A 169 -18.25 -28.85 -11.12
N ARG A 170 -19.31 -29.09 -11.89
CA ARG A 170 -20.64 -29.33 -11.35
C ARG A 170 -21.20 -30.63 -11.91
N HIS A 171 -21.63 -31.52 -11.02
CA HIS A 171 -22.22 -32.80 -11.37
C HIS A 171 -23.49 -33.10 -10.59
N VAL A 172 -24.28 -34.02 -11.13
CA VAL A 172 -25.46 -34.59 -10.47
C VAL A 172 -25.31 -36.10 -10.33
N PHE A 173 -25.89 -36.64 -9.26
CA PHE A 173 -26.01 -38.07 -9.03
C PHE A 173 -27.45 -38.47 -9.24
N ASP A 174 -27.72 -39.47 -10.07
CA ASP A 174 -29.07 -39.95 -10.32
C ASP A 174 -29.18 -41.47 -10.31
N CYS A 175 -30.41 -41.93 -10.05
CA CYS A 175 -30.76 -43.33 -10.08
C CYS A 175 -32.26 -43.45 -10.35
N GLU A 176 -32.67 -44.52 -11.02
CA GLU A 176 -34.09 -44.85 -11.15
C GLU A 176 -34.69 -45.12 -9.77
N ASN A 177 -35.89 -44.57 -9.54
CA ASN A 177 -36.67 -44.87 -8.35
C ASN A 177 -37.47 -46.17 -8.54
N GLN A 178 -38.24 -46.57 -7.51
CA GLN A 178 -39.07 -47.79 -7.56
C GLN A 178 -40.17 -47.79 -8.64
N TYR A 179 -40.42 -46.66 -9.29
CA TYR A 179 -41.40 -46.49 -10.36
C TYR A 179 -40.74 -46.44 -11.76
N GLY A 180 -39.42 -46.61 -11.84
CA GLY A 180 -38.66 -46.51 -13.09
C GLY A 180 -38.41 -45.07 -13.55
N GLU A 181 -38.62 -44.08 -12.68
CA GLU A 181 -38.38 -42.66 -13.01
C GLU A 181 -36.97 -42.27 -12.53
N LEU A 182 -36.16 -41.69 -13.42
CA LEU A 182 -34.84 -41.18 -13.08
C LEU A 182 -34.96 -39.94 -12.20
N CYS A 183 -34.18 -39.87 -11.12
CA CYS A 183 -34.21 -38.71 -10.24
C CYS A 183 -32.89 -38.49 -9.47
N PRO A 184 -32.60 -37.24 -9.04
CA PRO A 184 -31.37 -36.94 -8.31
C PRO A 184 -31.35 -37.63 -6.94
N GLN A 185 -30.50 -38.65 -6.78
CA GLN A 185 -30.41 -39.45 -5.55
C GLN A 185 -28.99 -39.98 -5.29
N GLN A 186 -28.16 -39.16 -4.63
CA GLN A 186 -26.75 -39.48 -4.37
C GLN A 186 -26.50 -40.85 -3.71
N GLU A 187 -27.17 -41.16 -2.61
CA GLU A 187 -26.90 -42.40 -1.88
C GLU A 187 -27.30 -43.65 -2.69
N LYS A 188 -28.37 -43.56 -3.49
CA LYS A 188 -28.86 -44.65 -4.32
C LYS A 188 -28.03 -44.85 -5.59
N ALA A 189 -27.61 -43.75 -6.23
CA ALA A 189 -26.65 -43.74 -7.31
C ALA A 189 -25.35 -44.47 -6.92
N LEU A 190 -24.79 -44.11 -5.76
CA LEU A 190 -23.56 -44.74 -5.26
C LEU A 190 -23.74 -46.21 -4.85
N GLU A 191 -24.91 -46.56 -4.32
CA GLU A 191 -25.26 -47.97 -4.05
C GLU A 191 -25.33 -48.78 -5.35
N ALA A 192 -25.95 -48.24 -6.40
CA ALA A 192 -26.05 -48.87 -7.72
C ALA A 192 -24.67 -49.03 -8.39
N LEU A 193 -23.75 -48.08 -8.16
CA LEU A 193 -22.35 -48.16 -8.57
C LEU A 193 -21.51 -49.17 -7.74
N GLY A 194 -22.09 -49.80 -6.72
CA GLY A 194 -21.42 -50.81 -5.91
C GLY A 194 -20.55 -50.26 -4.77
N PHE A 195 -20.70 -48.99 -4.41
CA PHE A 195 -20.02 -48.46 -3.22
C PHE A 195 -20.69 -48.99 -1.95
N GLU A 196 -19.88 -49.51 -1.03
CA GLU A 196 -20.33 -49.97 0.28
C GLU A 196 -20.27 -48.84 1.32
N LEU A 197 -20.88 -49.07 2.48
CA LEU A 197 -20.71 -48.20 3.64
C LEU A 197 -19.29 -48.40 4.21
N PRO A 198 -18.63 -47.34 4.70
CA PRO A 198 -17.37 -47.48 5.42
C PRO A 198 -17.44 -48.50 6.57
N GLU A 199 -18.58 -48.54 7.26
CA GLU A 199 -18.90 -49.53 8.29
C GLU A 199 -20.19 -50.28 7.89
N PRO A 200 -20.07 -51.44 7.20
CA PRO A 200 -21.21 -52.19 6.66
C PRO A 200 -22.24 -52.62 7.71
N ASP A 201 -21.78 -52.92 8.92
CA ASP A 201 -22.63 -53.35 10.04
C ASP A 201 -23.41 -52.21 10.69
N LYS A 202 -23.09 -50.95 10.37
CA LYS A 202 -23.75 -49.76 10.94
C LYS A 202 -24.73 -49.15 9.95
N LYS A 203 -25.76 -48.51 10.48
CA LYS A 203 -26.76 -47.79 9.67
C LYS A 203 -26.13 -46.60 8.94
N LEU A 204 -26.74 -46.25 7.80
CA LEU A 204 -26.45 -45.03 7.06
C LEU A 204 -26.55 -43.80 7.97
N GLY A 205 -25.57 -42.92 7.88
CA GLY A 205 -25.53 -41.67 8.63
C GLY A 205 -24.49 -40.68 8.11
N ARG A 206 -24.40 -39.52 8.78
CA ARG A 206 -23.48 -38.44 8.40
C ARG A 206 -22.01 -38.87 8.30
N HIS A 207 -21.60 -39.82 9.15
CA HIS A 207 -20.23 -40.35 9.21
C HIS A 207 -20.11 -41.79 8.71
N ASN A 208 -21.18 -42.33 8.13
CA ASN A 208 -21.19 -43.67 7.55
C ASN A 208 -22.12 -43.65 6.33
N ASN A 209 -21.61 -43.18 5.20
CA ASN A 209 -22.33 -43.08 3.93
C ASN A 209 -21.40 -43.42 2.76
N ARG A 210 -21.99 -43.83 1.63
CA ARG A 210 -21.24 -44.29 0.46
C ARG A 210 -20.41 -43.18 -0.19
N LYS A 211 -20.84 -41.92 -0.03
CA LYS A 211 -20.10 -40.75 -0.54
C LYS A 211 -18.69 -40.66 0.02
N MET A 212 -18.47 -41.09 1.28
CA MET A 212 -17.11 -41.14 1.85
C MET A 212 -16.19 -42.09 1.10
N VAL A 213 -16.69 -43.26 0.68
CA VAL A 213 -15.91 -44.26 -0.07
C VAL A 213 -15.70 -43.79 -1.51
N TYR A 214 -16.73 -43.21 -2.13
CA TYR A 214 -16.63 -42.58 -3.44
C TYR A 214 -15.59 -41.45 -3.46
N ASP A 215 -15.64 -40.52 -2.50
CA ASP A 215 -14.70 -39.41 -2.42
C ASP A 215 -13.26 -39.89 -2.19
N ALA A 216 -13.07 -40.96 -1.42
CA ALA A 216 -11.78 -41.59 -1.25
C ALA A 216 -11.25 -42.23 -2.56
N ALA A 217 -12.12 -42.91 -3.32
CA ALA A 217 -11.77 -43.48 -4.62
C ALA A 217 -11.42 -42.41 -5.65
N CYS A 218 -12.22 -41.34 -5.73
CA CYS A 218 -11.97 -40.17 -6.57
C CYS A 218 -10.65 -39.47 -6.18
N ARG A 219 -10.37 -39.34 -4.88
CA ARG A 219 -9.09 -38.79 -4.40
C ARG A 219 -7.93 -39.67 -4.86
N ALA A 220 -7.99 -40.99 -4.65
CA ALA A 220 -6.92 -41.89 -5.07
C ALA A 220 -6.64 -41.79 -6.58
N LEU A 221 -7.70 -41.82 -7.41
CA LEU A 221 -7.61 -41.64 -8.85
C LEU A 221 -6.95 -40.31 -9.24
N LEU A 222 -7.36 -39.21 -8.61
CA LEU A 222 -6.80 -37.89 -8.90
C LEU A 222 -5.33 -37.80 -8.50
N PHE A 223 -4.91 -38.43 -7.40
CA PHE A 223 -3.49 -38.51 -7.02
C PHE A 223 -2.68 -39.31 -8.05
N ASP A 224 -3.21 -40.44 -8.53
CA ASP A 224 -2.53 -41.25 -9.56
C ASP A 224 -2.34 -40.46 -10.86
N ILE A 225 -3.38 -39.73 -11.30
CA ILE A 225 -3.31 -38.86 -12.48
C ILE A 225 -2.29 -37.72 -12.25
N CYS A 226 -2.33 -37.04 -11.10
CA CYS A 226 -1.35 -36.01 -10.78
C CYS A 226 0.09 -36.54 -10.86
N ARG A 227 0.37 -37.75 -10.32
CA ARG A 227 1.69 -38.38 -10.40
C ARG A 227 2.09 -38.69 -11.85
N LYS A 228 1.16 -39.15 -12.69
CA LYS A 228 1.38 -39.40 -14.13
C LYS A 228 1.76 -38.12 -14.88
N HIS A 229 1.20 -36.98 -14.49
CA HIS A 229 1.53 -35.65 -15.03
C HIS A 229 2.76 -35.00 -14.36
N GLY A 230 3.54 -35.75 -13.59
CA GLY A 230 4.81 -35.29 -13.02
C GLY A 230 4.67 -34.42 -11.77
N LEU A 231 3.48 -34.36 -11.14
CA LEU A 231 3.25 -33.57 -9.94
C LEU A 231 3.60 -34.37 -8.68
N GLN A 232 4.40 -33.76 -7.79
CA GLN A 232 4.70 -34.30 -6.47
C GLN A 232 3.76 -33.66 -5.44
N LEU A 233 2.82 -34.48 -4.93
CA LEU A 233 1.80 -34.05 -3.99
C LEU A 233 2.11 -34.56 -2.57
N GLU A 234 1.74 -33.76 -1.58
CA GLU A 234 1.71 -34.19 -0.18
C GLU A 234 0.56 -35.20 0.02
N GLU A 235 0.90 -36.43 0.44
CA GLU A 235 -0.07 -37.52 0.58
C GLU A 235 -0.76 -37.55 1.96
N GLU A 236 -0.19 -36.90 2.99
CA GLU A 236 -0.79 -36.84 4.33
C GLU A 236 -2.04 -35.93 4.35
N PRO A 237 -3.24 -36.46 4.66
CA PRO A 237 -4.44 -35.65 4.73
C PRO A 237 -4.47 -34.87 6.06
N GLU A 238 -4.42 -33.55 5.98
CA GLU A 238 -4.72 -32.69 7.13
C GLU A 238 -6.24 -32.66 7.41
N TYR A 239 -6.69 -33.49 8.35
CA TYR A 239 -8.03 -33.38 8.91
C TYR A 239 -8.06 -32.38 10.07
N GLY A 240 -8.83 -31.29 9.95
CA GLY A 240 -9.17 -30.43 11.08
C GLY A 240 -8.56 -29.02 11.14
N GLY A 241 -8.02 -28.47 10.05
CA GLY A 241 -7.52 -27.09 10.01
C GLY A 241 -8.58 -26.06 9.59
N ARG A 242 -9.20 -25.38 10.55
CA ARG A 242 -10.18 -24.26 10.42
C ARG A 242 -11.52 -24.65 9.77
N LYS A 243 -12.64 -24.19 10.35
CA LYS A 243 -13.97 -24.26 9.71
C LYS A 243 -13.87 -23.59 8.34
N TYR A 244 -14.41 -24.23 7.29
CA TYR A 244 -14.56 -23.65 5.96
C TYR A 244 -15.23 -22.28 6.08
N LEU A 245 -14.43 -21.23 5.85
CA LEU A 245 -14.86 -19.86 5.71
C LEU A 245 -15.13 -19.68 4.21
N GLU A 246 -16.29 -19.16 3.84
CA GLU A 246 -16.61 -18.89 2.44
C GLU A 246 -15.51 -17.98 1.84
N LYS A 247 -15.23 -18.05 0.53
CA LYS A 247 -14.15 -17.26 -0.11
C LYS A 247 -14.19 -15.78 0.31
N GLN A 248 -15.40 -15.21 0.46
CA GLN A 248 -15.61 -13.86 0.97
C GLN A 248 -15.14 -13.66 2.43
N ASP A 249 -15.40 -14.63 3.30
CA ASP A 249 -14.93 -14.60 4.70
C ASP A 249 -13.40 -14.68 4.77
N PHE A 250 -12.76 -15.46 3.88
CA PHE A 250 -11.30 -15.54 3.78
C PHE A 250 -10.70 -14.22 3.28
N ILE A 251 -11.29 -13.62 2.25
CA ILE A 251 -10.91 -12.30 1.75
C ILE A 251 -11.04 -11.25 2.86
N LEU A 252 -12.18 -11.24 3.58
CA LEU A 252 -12.41 -10.30 4.67
C LEU A 252 -11.41 -10.47 5.83
N ALA A 253 -11.05 -11.72 6.16
CA ALA A 253 -10.04 -11.99 7.18
C ALA A 253 -8.66 -11.47 6.75
N LYS A 254 -8.26 -11.72 5.50
CA LYS A 254 -6.98 -11.23 4.96
C LYS A 254 -6.94 -9.70 4.86
N GLN A 255 -8.04 -9.07 4.44
CA GLN A 255 -8.18 -7.61 4.42
C GLN A 255 -8.08 -7.02 5.84
N LYS A 256 -8.70 -7.64 6.84
CA LYS A 256 -8.55 -7.22 8.25
C LYS A 256 -7.12 -7.32 8.74
N GLU A 257 -6.42 -8.41 8.43
CA GLU A 257 -5.01 -8.59 8.78
C GLU A 257 -4.13 -7.51 8.13
N GLN A 258 -4.38 -7.20 6.85
CA GLN A 258 -3.69 -6.13 6.13
C GLN A 258 -3.99 -4.75 6.72
N LEU A 259 -5.23 -4.47 7.13
CA LEU A 259 -5.59 -3.23 7.82
C LEU A 259 -4.89 -3.09 9.17
N VAL A 260 -4.71 -4.18 9.92
CA VAL A 260 -3.96 -4.17 11.18
C VAL A 260 -2.49 -3.85 10.93
N ALA A 261 -1.86 -4.46 9.91
CA ALA A 261 -0.48 -4.17 9.54
C ALA A 261 -0.29 -2.71 9.06
N GLN A 262 -1.24 -2.19 8.26
CA GLN A 262 -1.24 -0.79 7.86
C GLN A 262 -1.41 0.15 9.05
N SER A 263 -2.30 -0.18 10.00
CA SER A 263 -2.50 0.60 11.22
C SER A 263 -1.23 0.66 12.07
N GLN A 264 -0.46 -0.43 12.16
CA GLN A 264 0.84 -0.45 12.85
C GLN A 264 1.85 0.46 12.15
N THR A 265 1.92 0.40 10.82
CA THR A 265 2.81 1.27 10.03
C THR A 265 2.46 2.75 10.23
N ILE A 266 1.17 3.10 10.27
CA ILE A 266 0.72 4.47 10.54
C ILE A 266 1.15 4.91 11.95
N GLN A 267 1.00 4.06 12.96
CA GLN A 267 1.43 4.38 14.33
C GLN A 267 2.95 4.62 14.43
N GLU A 268 3.75 3.82 13.72
CA GLU A 268 5.20 4.04 13.65
C GLU A 268 5.54 5.37 12.97
N GLN A 269 4.83 5.73 11.90
CA GLN A 269 5.01 7.01 11.22
C GLN A 269 4.59 8.20 12.09
N GLU A 270 3.48 8.10 12.83
CA GLU A 270 3.03 9.11 13.78
C GLU A 270 4.08 9.39 14.85
N ALA A 271 4.70 8.35 15.41
CA ALA A 271 5.78 8.51 16.40
C ALA A 271 7.00 9.25 15.82
N VAL A 272 7.37 8.95 14.56
CA VAL A 272 8.47 9.63 13.86
C VAL A 272 8.12 11.10 13.55
N ILE A 273 6.87 11.39 13.21
CA ILE A 273 6.41 12.77 12.98
C ILE A 273 6.50 13.55 14.29
N GLN A 274 6.01 12.99 15.40
CA GLN A 274 6.06 13.64 16.70
C GLN A 274 7.52 13.96 17.13
N GLU A 275 8.45 13.03 16.95
CA GLU A 275 9.87 13.28 17.26
C GLU A 275 10.46 14.42 16.40
N LYS A 276 10.03 14.54 15.14
CA LYS A 276 10.46 15.62 14.25
C LYS A 276 9.86 16.97 14.64
N GLU A 277 8.61 17.00 15.10
CA GLU A 277 7.95 18.20 15.60
C GLU A 277 8.68 18.73 16.84
N GLU A 278 8.98 17.88 17.82
CA GLU A 278 9.73 18.27 19.02
C GLU A 278 11.12 18.85 18.68
N LYS A 279 11.84 18.26 17.72
CA LYS A 279 13.12 18.80 17.23
C LYS A 279 12.97 20.12 16.50
N LEU A 280 11.87 20.32 15.77
CA LEU A 280 11.60 21.57 15.06
C LEU A 280 11.31 22.71 16.05
N ASP A 281 10.55 22.43 17.11
CA ASP A 281 10.28 23.39 18.18
C ASP A 281 11.57 23.80 18.91
N GLU A 282 12.44 22.83 19.24
CA GLU A 282 13.74 23.12 19.85
C GLU A 282 14.62 24.01 18.95
N LEU A 283 14.66 23.73 17.64
CA LEU A 283 15.42 24.54 16.68
C LEU A 283 14.83 25.95 16.50
N THR A 284 13.51 26.08 16.56
CA THR A 284 12.82 27.37 16.48
C THR A 284 13.18 28.25 17.68
N LEU A 285 13.15 27.70 18.89
CA LEU A 285 13.55 28.43 20.11
C LEU A 285 15.01 28.88 20.06
N LYS A 286 15.92 28.04 19.54
CA LYS A 286 17.33 28.42 19.34
C LYS A 286 17.50 29.52 18.29
N LEU A 287 16.66 29.57 17.25
CA LEU A 287 16.69 30.64 16.26
C LEU A 287 16.24 31.97 16.87
N ASP A 288 15.21 31.95 17.71
CA ASP A 288 14.75 33.14 18.43
C ASP A 288 15.83 33.68 19.37
N ASP A 289 16.54 32.81 20.10
CA ASP A 289 17.68 33.19 20.95
C ASP A 289 18.81 33.86 20.14
N VAL A 290 19.13 33.31 18.96
CA VAL A 290 20.16 33.88 18.07
C VAL A 290 19.72 35.25 17.53
N GLU A 291 18.45 35.39 17.19
CA GLU A 291 17.90 36.66 16.69
C GLU A 291 17.94 37.75 17.77
N ALA A 292 17.58 37.42 19.01
CA ALA A 292 17.71 38.32 20.15
C ALA A 292 19.18 38.75 20.39
N LEU A 293 20.13 37.81 20.26
CA LEU A 293 21.55 38.12 20.39
C LEU A 293 22.04 39.06 19.27
N ILE A 294 21.58 38.87 18.03
CA ILE A 294 21.91 39.76 16.90
C ILE A 294 21.41 41.18 17.20
N ASP A 295 20.22 41.31 17.79
CA ASP A 295 19.64 42.58 18.17
C ASP A 295 20.50 43.32 19.20
N ASP A 296 20.85 42.65 20.30
CA ASP A 296 21.67 43.22 21.38
C ASP A 296 23.07 43.62 20.88
N VAL A 297 23.74 42.72 20.15
CA VAL A 297 25.10 42.96 19.66
C VAL A 297 25.14 44.07 18.63
N SER A 298 24.11 44.20 17.77
CA SER A 298 24.05 45.25 16.76
C SER A 298 23.92 46.64 17.36
N GLU A 299 23.18 46.78 18.47
CA GLU A 299 23.08 48.05 19.20
C GLU A 299 24.42 48.42 19.85
N ILE A 300 25.05 47.48 20.54
CA ILE A 300 26.35 47.68 21.19
C ILE A 300 27.43 48.02 20.15
N ALA A 301 27.44 47.31 19.01
CA ALA A 301 28.39 47.55 17.93
C ALA A 301 28.24 48.95 17.33
N TYR A 302 27.01 49.43 17.14
CA TYR A 302 26.77 50.78 16.65
C TYR A 302 27.23 51.84 17.66
N ASP A 303 26.88 51.69 18.94
CA ASP A 303 27.28 52.62 19.99
C ASP A 303 28.81 52.70 20.11
N LYS A 304 29.50 51.55 20.05
CA LYS A 304 30.97 51.49 20.05
C LYS A 304 31.57 52.12 18.79
N ALA A 305 30.98 51.90 17.62
CA ALA A 305 31.44 52.54 16.38
C ALA A 305 31.33 54.07 16.46
N VAL A 306 30.24 54.60 17.00
CA VAL A 306 30.05 56.04 17.21
C VAL A 306 31.10 56.60 18.19
N GLU A 307 31.39 55.89 19.27
CA GLU A 307 32.45 56.26 20.23
C GLU A 307 33.82 56.33 19.55
N VAL A 308 34.22 55.25 18.85
CA VAL A 308 35.52 55.17 18.16
C VAL A 308 35.66 56.25 17.09
N VAL A 309 34.62 56.49 16.29
CA VAL A 309 34.62 57.56 15.28
C VAL A 309 34.74 58.92 15.94
N THR A 310 34.00 59.18 17.02
CA THR A 310 34.05 60.45 17.75
C THR A 310 35.45 60.70 18.33
N ASP A 311 36.06 59.67 18.93
CA ASP A 311 37.40 59.76 19.50
C ASP A 311 38.47 59.96 18.42
N THR A 312 38.34 59.27 17.29
CA THR A 312 39.27 59.42 16.15
C THR A 312 39.19 60.83 15.56
N VAL A 313 37.98 61.31 15.29
CA VAL A 313 37.77 62.68 14.78
C VAL A 313 38.28 63.71 15.77
N ARG A 314 38.14 63.49 17.08
CA ARG A 314 38.68 64.40 18.11
C ARG A 314 40.20 64.52 18.04
N VAL A 315 40.90 63.44 17.68
CA VAL A 315 42.37 63.43 17.58
C VAL A 315 42.85 63.98 16.24
N GLU A 316 42.12 63.73 15.15
CA GLU A 316 42.58 64.07 13.79
C GLU A 316 42.17 65.48 13.31
N THR A 317 41.13 66.09 13.89
CA THR A 317 40.54 67.34 13.34
C THR A 317 41.38 68.58 13.70
N HIS A 318 42.26 69.04 12.82
CA HIS A 318 43.07 70.27 12.99
C HIS A 318 44.22 70.18 14.02
N LYS A 319 44.61 68.97 14.46
CA LYS A 319 45.81 68.78 15.28
C LYS A 319 47.07 69.31 14.58
N GLN A 320 47.19 69.02 13.28
CA GLN A 320 48.28 69.51 12.43
C GLN A 320 48.20 71.03 12.22
N ASP A 321 46.99 71.58 12.04
CA ASP A 321 46.80 73.03 11.85
C ASP A 321 47.14 73.82 13.12
N ILE A 322 46.74 73.34 14.30
CA ILE A 322 47.12 73.93 15.59
C ILE A 322 48.63 73.87 15.79
N GLN A 323 49.26 72.73 15.46
CA GLN A 323 50.71 72.57 15.54
C GLN A 323 51.44 73.60 14.68
N LEU A 324 51.04 73.77 13.42
CA LEU A 324 51.65 74.74 12.50
C LEU A 324 51.52 76.19 12.99
N VAL A 325 50.38 76.53 13.61
CA VAL A 325 50.16 77.85 14.22
C VAL A 325 51.03 78.07 15.47
N GLU A 326 51.17 77.06 16.32
CA GLU A 326 52.04 77.12 17.52
C GLU A 326 53.53 77.17 17.16
N GLU A 327 53.96 76.48 16.11
CA GLU A 327 55.33 76.58 15.56
C GLU A 327 55.61 78.01 15.05
N THR A 328 54.65 78.60 14.35
CA THR A 328 54.74 79.99 13.86
C THR A 328 54.80 81.00 15.01
N LYS A 329 54.02 80.77 16.07
CA LYS A 329 54.05 81.56 17.30
C LYS A 329 55.40 81.45 18.02
N SER A 330 55.93 80.25 18.14
CA SER A 330 57.25 79.99 18.73
C SER A 330 58.36 80.70 17.95
N TRP A 331 58.30 80.65 16.62
CA TRP A 331 59.21 81.37 15.73
C TRP A 331 59.15 82.89 15.93
N LEU A 332 57.97 83.46 16.14
CA LEU A 332 57.76 84.90 16.38
C LEU A 332 58.33 85.36 17.74
N LEU A 333 58.23 84.52 18.77
CA LEU A 333 58.71 84.82 20.12
C LEU A 333 60.22 84.54 20.33
N SER A 334 60.88 83.95 19.33
CA SER A 334 62.31 83.64 19.36
C SER A 334 63.18 84.89 19.63
N PRO A 335 64.23 84.78 20.47
CA PRO A 335 65.05 85.92 20.87
C PRO A 335 65.84 86.55 19.72
N GLU A 336 66.04 85.85 18.59
CA GLU A 336 66.78 86.34 17.41
C GLU A 336 65.98 87.30 16.52
N ARG A 337 64.71 87.57 16.85
CA ARG A 337 63.83 88.40 16.01
C ARG A 337 64.08 89.90 16.21
N LYS A 338 64.33 90.60 15.10
CA LYS A 338 64.62 92.04 15.04
C LYS A 338 63.41 92.96 15.26
N ALA A 339 62.19 92.41 15.25
CA ALA A 339 60.96 93.20 15.42
C ALA A 339 60.77 93.67 16.88
N PRO A 340 60.14 94.85 17.11
CA PRO A 340 59.83 95.34 18.45
C PRO A 340 59.08 94.32 19.30
N LYS A 341 59.45 94.18 20.58
CA LYS A 341 58.85 93.19 21.50
C LYS A 341 57.32 93.31 21.58
N LYS A 342 56.82 94.55 21.63
CA LYS A 342 55.38 94.87 21.70
C LYS A 342 54.60 94.38 20.47
N GLU A 343 55.20 94.42 19.29
CA GLU A 343 54.56 93.95 18.04
C GLU A 343 54.56 92.42 17.94
N ARG A 344 55.64 91.78 18.41
CA ARG A 344 55.74 90.31 18.48
C ARG A 344 54.73 89.70 19.46
N GLU A 345 54.60 90.30 20.65
CA GLU A 345 53.62 89.87 21.66
C GLU A 345 52.19 90.10 21.16
N TYR A 346 51.93 91.20 20.46
CA TYR A 346 50.62 91.44 19.83
C TYR A 346 50.28 90.39 18.76
N ALA A 347 51.23 90.03 17.88
CA ALA A 347 51.03 89.01 16.87
C ALA A 347 50.83 87.61 17.48
N ALA A 348 51.62 87.24 18.50
CA ALA A 348 51.47 85.99 19.24
C ALA A 348 50.08 85.88 19.90
N ALA A 349 49.61 86.96 20.53
CA ALA A 349 48.26 87.00 21.11
C ALA A 349 47.15 86.86 20.06
N ARG A 350 47.38 87.26 18.81
CA ARG A 350 46.44 87.02 17.71
C ARG A 350 46.46 85.56 17.23
N LEU A 351 47.62 84.91 17.21
CA LEU A 351 47.71 83.47 16.93
C LEU A 351 47.04 82.63 18.02
N ASP A 352 47.16 83.01 19.29
CA ASP A 352 46.42 82.37 20.40
C ASP A 352 44.90 82.44 20.19
N ASN A 353 44.41 83.59 19.71
CA ASN A 353 43.00 83.74 19.35
C ASN A 353 42.60 82.84 18.16
N VAL A 354 43.49 82.59 17.21
CA VAL A 354 43.26 81.67 16.08
C VAL A 354 43.20 80.22 16.58
N VAL A 355 44.16 79.78 17.39
CA VAL A 355 44.16 78.44 18.03
C VAL A 355 42.89 78.23 18.85
N SER A 356 42.48 79.24 19.65
CA SER A 356 41.23 79.17 20.42
C SER A 356 39.99 79.04 19.53
N LYS A 357 39.93 79.77 18.41
CA LYS A 357 38.82 79.68 17.44
C LYS A 357 38.77 78.32 16.75
N ILE A 358 39.92 77.79 16.32
CA ILE A 358 40.03 76.45 15.71
C ILE A 358 39.61 75.38 16.70
N THR A 359 40.09 75.45 17.95
CA THR A 359 39.71 74.51 19.02
C THR A 359 38.21 74.54 19.31
N LYS A 360 37.61 75.75 19.37
CA LYS A 360 36.16 75.89 19.56
C LYS A 360 35.37 75.34 18.37
N ALA A 361 35.80 75.63 17.14
CA ALA A 361 35.16 75.11 15.94
C ALA A 361 35.21 73.57 15.89
N MET A 362 36.34 72.97 16.27
CA MET A 362 36.49 71.52 16.42
C MET A 362 35.52 70.95 17.47
N GLN A 363 35.42 71.56 18.65
CA GLN A 363 34.48 71.14 19.69
C GLN A 363 33.02 71.22 19.22
N THR A 364 32.67 72.28 18.48
CA THR A 364 31.34 72.43 17.88
C THR A 364 31.09 71.35 16.83
N ALA A 365 32.04 71.08 15.92
CA ALA A 365 31.91 70.05 14.89
C ALA A 365 31.75 68.64 15.48
N LEU A 366 32.52 68.30 16.52
CA LEU A 366 32.38 67.04 17.25
C LEU A 366 31.00 66.90 17.90
N SER A 367 30.51 67.97 18.53
CA SER A 367 29.18 67.98 19.17
C SER A 367 28.07 67.77 18.13
N VAL A 368 28.14 68.47 17.00
CA VAL A 368 27.17 68.34 15.90
C VAL A 368 27.19 66.93 15.29
N MET A 369 28.39 66.37 15.07
CA MET A 369 28.55 65.04 14.53
C MET A 369 28.01 63.97 15.48
N LYS A 370 28.38 64.03 16.76
CA LYS A 370 27.86 63.13 17.79
C LYS A 370 26.34 63.20 17.84
N ALA A 371 25.78 64.41 17.90
CA ALA A 371 24.33 64.62 17.91
C ALA A 371 23.64 64.03 16.67
N ALA A 372 24.25 64.14 15.47
CA ALA A 372 23.73 63.58 14.24
C ALA A 372 23.74 62.05 14.22
N LEU A 373 24.84 61.43 14.69
CA LEU A 373 24.99 59.97 14.74
C LEU A 373 24.11 59.32 15.83
N THR A 374 23.76 60.06 16.88
CA THR A 374 22.85 59.60 17.94
C THR A 374 21.37 59.88 17.67
N LYS A 375 21.01 60.50 16.54
CA LYS A 375 19.60 60.71 16.20
C LYS A 375 18.88 59.35 16.11
N PRO A 376 17.67 59.20 16.69
CA PRO A 376 16.96 57.92 16.73
C PRO A 376 16.79 57.27 15.34
N GLU A 377 16.52 58.08 14.32
CA GLU A 377 16.29 57.60 12.95
C GLU A 377 17.58 57.08 12.32
N VAL A 378 18.69 57.79 12.52
CA VAL A 378 20.02 57.42 12.00
C VAL A 378 20.55 56.18 12.73
N ARG A 379 20.41 56.15 14.06
CA ARG A 379 20.76 54.99 14.89
C ARG A 379 19.97 53.76 14.43
N LYS A 380 18.64 53.86 14.36
CA LYS A 380 17.78 52.74 13.94
C LYS A 380 18.14 52.24 12.54
N ALA A 381 18.33 53.13 11.58
CA ALA A 381 18.69 52.75 10.20
C ALA A 381 20.05 52.04 10.12
N ASN A 382 21.06 52.54 10.83
CA ASN A 382 22.39 51.96 10.81
C ASN A 382 22.46 50.63 11.60
N THR A 383 21.79 50.56 12.76
CA THR A 383 21.66 49.29 13.51
C THR A 383 20.95 48.24 12.65
N GLN A 384 19.91 48.60 11.90
CA GLN A 384 19.23 47.67 10.99
C GLN A 384 20.17 47.16 9.89
N GLN A 385 21.02 48.01 9.30
CA GLN A 385 22.02 47.56 8.33
C GLN A 385 23.06 46.61 8.94
N ILE A 386 23.45 46.83 10.21
CA ILE A 386 24.34 45.91 10.93
C ILE A 386 23.64 44.56 11.12
N LYS A 387 22.37 44.54 11.53
CA LYS A 387 21.55 43.31 11.67
C LYS A 387 21.48 42.52 10.37
N GLU A 388 21.18 43.18 9.24
CA GLU A 388 21.08 42.52 7.94
C GLU A 388 22.40 41.88 7.49
N LYS A 389 23.52 42.58 7.69
CA LYS A 389 24.85 42.02 7.40
C LYS A 389 25.22 40.88 8.34
N ALA A 390 24.88 40.98 9.63
CA ALA A 390 25.10 39.92 10.61
C ALA A 390 24.31 38.66 10.25
N ARG A 391 23.01 38.79 9.93
CA ARG A 391 22.16 37.68 9.47
C ARG A 391 22.73 36.99 8.23
N THR A 392 23.14 37.78 7.23
CA THR A 392 23.73 37.25 5.99
C THR A 392 25.02 36.47 6.27
N SER A 393 25.92 37.02 7.10
CA SER A 393 27.17 36.37 7.50
C SER A 393 26.93 35.05 8.25
N ILE A 394 25.97 35.03 9.18
CA ILE A 394 25.58 33.83 9.93
C ILE A 394 25.01 32.77 8.99
N TYR A 395 24.16 33.15 8.04
CA TYR A 395 23.61 32.23 7.05
C TYR A 395 24.69 31.62 6.16
N GLU A 396 25.67 32.41 5.71
CA GLU A 396 26.83 31.90 4.97
C GLU A 396 27.66 30.91 5.82
N MET A 397 27.93 31.24 7.08
CA MET A 397 28.64 30.34 8.00
C MET A 397 27.89 29.03 8.20
N LEU A 398 26.58 29.09 8.39
CA LEU A 398 25.72 27.90 8.52
C LEU A 398 25.79 27.02 7.28
N ASN A 399 25.71 27.60 6.08
CA ASN A 399 25.82 26.84 4.83
C ASN A 399 27.20 26.21 4.65
N ARG A 400 28.28 26.92 5.00
CA ARG A 400 29.64 26.36 4.99
C ARG A 400 29.76 25.19 5.96
N ASN A 401 29.27 25.34 7.19
CA ASN A 401 29.32 24.29 8.20
C ASN A 401 28.47 23.07 7.80
N LYS A 402 27.28 23.27 7.22
CA LYS A 402 26.48 22.17 6.66
C LYS A 402 27.23 21.39 5.59
N ALA A 403 27.92 22.09 4.68
CA ALA A 403 28.72 21.44 3.65
C ALA A 403 29.90 20.64 4.24
N ILE A 404 30.55 21.15 5.28
CA ILE A 404 31.63 20.45 6.00
C ILE A 404 31.10 19.18 6.66
N VAL A 405 30.01 19.26 7.42
CA VAL A 405 29.41 18.10 8.09
C VAL A 405 28.98 17.04 7.06
N ALA A 406 28.35 17.45 5.96
CA ALA A 406 27.96 16.52 4.88
C ALA A 406 29.18 15.82 4.26
N ALA A 407 30.30 16.53 4.08
CA ALA A 407 31.54 15.95 3.57
C ALA A 407 32.17 14.96 4.58
N GLU A 408 32.17 15.29 5.87
CA GLU A 408 32.66 14.40 6.93
C GLU A 408 31.80 13.14 7.07
N ASP A 409 30.48 13.26 6.99
CA ASP A 409 29.56 12.11 7.04
C ASP A 409 29.75 11.20 5.83
N ALA A 410 29.93 11.78 4.64
CA ALA A 410 30.24 11.02 3.43
C ALA A 410 31.60 10.30 3.55
N ALA A 411 32.60 10.92 4.18
CA ALA A 411 33.89 10.29 4.45
C ALA A 411 33.78 9.14 5.46
N ARG A 412 33.04 9.34 6.57
CA ARG A 412 32.78 8.29 7.57
C ARG A 412 32.05 7.08 6.99
N LYS A 413 31.07 7.29 6.10
CA LYS A 413 30.38 6.22 5.37
C LYS A 413 31.32 5.42 4.45
N LYS A 414 32.27 6.10 3.79
CA LYS A 414 33.29 5.44 2.96
C LYS A 414 34.29 4.62 3.79
N GLU A 415 34.65 5.08 4.98
CA GLU A 415 35.52 4.32 5.89
C GLU A 415 34.84 3.09 6.50
N THR A 416 33.55 3.18 6.84
CA THR A 416 32.77 2.02 7.32
C THR A 416 32.62 0.96 6.23
N HIS A 417 32.37 1.34 4.97
CA HIS A 417 32.37 0.40 3.85
C HIS A 417 33.74 -0.20 3.55
N LYS A 418 34.84 0.55 3.73
CA LYS A 418 36.19 0.00 3.59
C LYS A 418 36.55 -1.01 4.68
N LYS A 419 36.13 -0.79 5.93
CA LYS A 419 36.37 -1.73 7.03
C LYS A 419 35.58 -3.04 6.84
N GLN A 420 34.32 -2.95 6.43
CA GLN A 420 33.50 -4.15 6.12
C GLN A 420 34.04 -4.98 4.94
N ASN A 421 34.70 -4.35 3.97
CA ASN A 421 35.36 -5.04 2.85
C ASN A 421 36.74 -5.63 3.19
N MET A 422 37.33 -5.30 4.35
CA MET A 422 38.58 -5.93 4.82
C MET A 422 38.34 -7.07 5.84
N GLU A 423 37.11 -7.24 6.31
CA GLU A 423 36.69 -8.33 7.21
C GLU A 423 35.99 -9.49 6.47
N ARG A 424 35.92 -9.44 5.14
CA ARG A 424 35.63 -10.57 4.25
C ARG A 424 36.90 -10.97 3.52
#